data_AF-A0A919BTU0-F1
#
_entry.id   AF-A0A919BTU0-F1
#
_cell.length_a   1.000
_cell.length_b   1.000
_cell.length_c   1.000
_cell.angle_alpha   90.00
_cell.angle_beta   90.00
_cell.angle_gamma   90.00
#
_symmetry.space_group_name_H-M   'P 1'
#
loop_
_entity.id
_entity.type
_entity.pdbx_description
1 polymer ?
#
loop_
_entity_poly.entity_id
_entity_poly.type
_entity_poly.pdbx_seq_one_letter_code
_entity_poly.pdbx_strand_id
1 'polypeptide(L)' 'MPGKPALIDDKMAAYYTARPSSTIRRWAAEGRITRYKTEGGETRYDVFEFVPALRDPDTSKVERIGGIPSLMEHIADAA' A
#
# COMPACT_ATOMS: atom_id res chain seq x y z
N MET A 1 17.17 -13.08 -0.81
CA MET A 1 17.22 -11.83 -1.62
C MET A 1 15.82 -11.25 -1.59
N PRO A 2 15.61 -9.95 -1.33
CA PRO A 2 14.33 -9.37 -1.69
C PRO A 2 14.15 -9.59 -3.20
N GLY A 3 13.00 -10.15 -3.59
CA GLY A 3 12.69 -10.39 -5.00
C GLY A 3 12.68 -9.08 -5.79
N LYS A 4 12.64 -9.17 -7.11
CA LYS A 4 12.44 -7.97 -7.96
C LYS A 4 11.17 -7.23 -7.51
N PRO A 5 11.22 -5.91 -7.27
CA PRO A 5 10.05 -5.17 -6.82
C PRO A 5 8.92 -5.25 -7.86
N ALA A 6 7.69 -5.39 -7.39
CA ALA A 6 6.49 -5.42 -8.23
C ALA A 6 5.82 -4.05 -8.19
N LEU A 7 6.21 -3.21 -9.16
CA LEU A 7 5.89 -1.79 -9.18
C LEU A 7 4.47 -1.51 -9.65
N ILE A 8 3.72 -0.73 -8.86
CA ILE A 8 2.34 -0.28 -9.12
C ILE A 8 2.22 1.24 -8.96
N ASP A 9 1.20 1.87 -9.56
CA ASP A 9 0.90 3.30 -9.30
C ASP A 9 0.11 3.52 -7.99
N ASP A 10 -0.14 4.79 -7.67
CA ASP A 10 -0.86 5.21 -6.47
C ASP A 10 -2.35 4.82 -6.48
N LYS A 11 -2.97 4.63 -7.65
CA LYS A 11 -4.37 4.19 -7.76
C LYS A 11 -4.48 2.70 -7.46
N MET A 12 -3.57 1.90 -8.01
CA MET A 12 -3.48 0.48 -7.73
C MET A 12 -3.12 0.23 -6.26
N ALA A 13 -2.17 0.98 -5.71
CA ALA A 13 -1.81 0.88 -4.28
C ALA A 13 -3.00 1.29 -3.37
N ALA A 14 -3.74 2.33 -3.74
CA ALA A 14 -4.95 2.74 -3.05
C ALA A 14 -6.03 1.65 -3.06
N TYR A 15 -6.27 1.04 -4.22
CA TYR A 15 -7.20 -0.08 -4.34
C TYR A 15 -6.76 -1.29 -3.50
N TYR A 16 -5.49 -1.66 -3.60
CA TYR A 16 -4.87 -2.79 -2.91
C TYR A 16 -5.00 -2.66 -1.39
N THR A 17 -4.81 -1.45 -0.85
CA THR A 17 -4.88 -1.18 0.59
C THR A 17 -6.24 -0.68 1.08
N ALA A 18 -7.20 -0.44 0.18
CA ALA A 18 -8.45 0.26 0.47
C ALA A 18 -8.23 1.63 1.17
N ARG A 19 -7.17 2.35 0.78
CA ARG A 19 -6.84 3.69 1.31
C ARG A 19 -6.89 4.73 0.21
N PRO A 20 -7.14 6.01 0.52
CA PRO A 20 -7.03 7.07 -0.48
C PRO A 20 -5.60 7.17 -1.03
N SER A 21 -5.43 7.48 -2.32
CA SER A 21 -4.09 7.67 -2.92
C SER A 21 -3.28 8.78 -2.23
N SER A 22 -3.93 9.77 -1.62
CA SER A 22 -3.26 10.78 -0.78
C SER A 22 -2.55 10.17 0.42
N THR A 23 -3.09 9.09 0.99
CA THR A 23 -2.47 8.35 2.09
C THR A 23 -1.22 7.62 1.62
N ILE A 24 -1.27 7.01 0.44
CA ILE A 24 -0.09 6.35 -0.17
C ILE A 24 1.03 7.37 -0.39
N ARG A 25 0.71 8.52 -1.00
CA ARG A 25 1.68 9.60 -1.22
C ARG A 25 2.23 10.16 0.09
N ARG A 26 1.41 10.25 1.14
CA ARG A 26 1.86 10.65 2.47
C ARG A 26 2.85 9.66 3.07
N TRP A 27 2.55 8.36 3.08
CA TRP A 27 3.49 7.35 3.58
C TRP A 27 4.83 7.37 2.85
N ALA A 28 4.79 7.59 1.54
CA ALA A 28 5.98 7.76 0.71
C ALA A 28 6.76 9.03 1.03
N ALA A 29 6.08 10.14 1.36
CA ALA A 29 6.72 11.38 1.80
C ALA A 29 7.34 11.25 3.21
N GLU A 30 6.72 10.44 4.07
CA GLU A 30 7.19 10.10 5.41
C GLU A 30 8.30 9.02 5.40
N GLY A 31 8.68 8.49 4.23
CA GLY A 31 9.73 7.47 4.08
C GLY A 31 9.33 6.07 4.57
N ARG A 32 8.04 5.81 4.77
CA ARG A 32 7.55 4.50 5.23
C ARG A 32 7.44 3.47 4.11
N ILE A 33 7.40 3.94 2.87
CA ILE A 33 7.42 3.12 1.65
C ILE A 33 8.35 3.75 0.61
N THR A 34 8.92 2.93 -0.25
CA THR A 34 9.88 3.34 -1.28
C THR A 34 9.16 3.97 -2.47
N ARG A 35 9.71 5.09 -2.97
CA ARG A 35 9.30 5.70 -4.25
C ARG A 35 10.26 5.31 -5.35
N TYR A 36 9.72 4.68 -6.39
CA TYR A 36 10.44 4.40 -7.62
C TYR A 36 10.05 5.43 -8.67
N LYS A 37 11.03 5.99 -9.37
CA LYS A 37 10.80 6.89 -10.49
C LYS A 37 10.99 6.13 -11.80
N THR A 38 10.03 6.24 -12.70
CA THR A 38 10.22 5.77 -14.08
C THR A 38 11.08 6.78 -14.85
N GLU A 39 11.60 6.38 -16.02
CA GLU A 39 12.33 7.28 -16.92
C GLU A 39 11.47 8.49 -17.35
N GLY A 40 10.14 8.31 -17.42
CA GLY A 40 9.17 9.39 -17.69
C GLY A 40 8.80 10.26 -16.48
N GLY A 41 9.40 10.04 -15.30
CA GLY A 41 9.17 10.84 -14.09
C GLY A 41 7.97 10.42 -13.23
N GLU A 42 7.21 9.43 -13.67
CA GLU A 42 6.07 8.88 -12.91
C GLU A 42 6.56 8.20 -11.63
N THR A 43 5.73 8.22 -10.59
CA THR A 43 6.04 7.55 -9.31
C THR A 43 5.36 6.20 -9.25
N ARG A 44 6.12 5.16 -8.92
CA ARG A 44 5.65 3.80 -8.65
C ARG A 44 6.05 3.37 -7.25
N TYR A 45 5.34 2.39 -6.71
CA TYR A 45 5.53 1.82 -5.38
C TYR A 45 5.64 0.31 -5.48
N ASP A 46 6.43 -0.33 -4.62
CA ASP A 46 6.48 -1.79 -4.58
C ASP A 46 5.28 -2.33 -3.79
N VAL A 47 4.46 -3.18 -4.43
CA VAL A 47 3.26 -3.76 -3.81
C VAL A 47 3.58 -4.59 -2.55
N PHE A 48 4.79 -5.16 -2.48
CA PHE A 48 5.21 -6.01 -1.36
C PHE A 48 5.50 -5.23 -0.06
N GLU A 49 5.60 -3.90 -0.13
CA GLU A 49 5.72 -3.05 1.06
C GLU A 49 4.37 -2.76 1.73
N PHE A 50 3.26 -3.22 1.12
CA PHE A 50 1.90 -3.01 1.62
C PHE A 50 1.27 -4.28 2.17
N VAL A 51 0.39 -4.07 3.15
CA VAL A 51 -0.58 -5.06 3.62
C VAL A 51 -1.88 -4.86 2.82
N PRO A 52 -2.41 -5.90 2.15
CA PRO A 52 -3.65 -5.80 1.39
C PRO A 52 -4.85 -5.54 2.31
N ALA A 53 -5.87 -4.90 1.75
CA ALA A 53 -7.20 -4.91 2.34
C ALA A 53 -7.83 -6.31 2.26
N LEU A 54 -8.61 -6.67 3.28
CA LEU A 54 -9.48 -7.83 3.21
C LEU A 54 -10.79 -7.41 2.54
N ARG A 55 -11.21 -8.19 1.54
CA ARG A 55 -12.45 -7.96 0.80
C ARG A 55 -13.26 -9.23 0.76
N ASP A 56 -14.57 -9.07 0.87
CA ASP A 56 -15.54 -10.12 0.59
C ASP A 56 -15.39 -10.54 -0.89
N PRO A 57 -15.21 -11.85 -1.18
CA PRO A 57 -14.98 -12.34 -2.53
C PRO A 57 -16.19 -12.18 -3.47
N ASP A 58 -17.40 -12.20 -2.94
CA ASP A 58 -18.64 -12.16 -3.71
C ASP A 58 -19.11 -10.72 -3.92
N THR A 59 -18.93 -9.84 -2.91
CA THR A 59 -19.45 -8.47 -2.95
C THR A 59 -18.39 -7.40 -3.17
N SER A 60 -17.09 -7.76 -3.12
CA SER A 60 -15.95 -6.84 -3.16
C SER A 60 -15.95 -5.76 -2.08
N LYS A 61 -16.85 -5.86 -1.08
CA LYS A 61 -16.91 -4.94 0.06
C LYS A 61 -15.64 -5.08 0.90
N VAL A 62 -15.12 -3.96 1.37
CA VAL A 62 -13.94 -3.93 2.22
C VAL A 62 -14.35 -4.33 3.63
N GLU A 63 -13.86 -5.48 4.10
CA GLU A 63 -14.08 -5.96 5.47
C GLU A 63 -13.00 -5.44 6.42
N ARG A 64 -11.76 -5.33 5.93
CA ARG A 64 -10.64 -4.76 6.69
C ARG A 64 -9.78 -3.89 5.78
N ILE A 65 -9.48 -2.68 6.25
CA ILE A 65 -8.60 -1.78 5.52
C ILE A 65 -7.16 -2.27 5.64
N GLY A 66 -6.42 -2.22 4.53
CA GLY A 66 -4.98 -2.51 4.45
C GLY A 66 -4.11 -1.32 4.84
N GLY A 67 -2.81 -1.43 4.56
CA GLY A 67 -1.85 -0.36 4.80
C GLY A 67 -0.41 -0.78 4.69
N ILE A 68 0.42 -0.42 5.67
CA ILE A 68 1.83 -0.80 5.75
C ILE A 68 2.06 -1.61 7.03
N PRO A 69 3.04 -2.54 7.05
CA PRO A 69 3.25 -3.42 8.20
C PRO A 69 3.39 -2.70 9.53
N SER A 70 4.24 -1.67 9.62
CA SER A 70 4.46 -0.96 10.90
C SER A 70 3.21 -0.30 11.46
N LEU A 71 2.27 0.13 10.61
CA LEU A 71 1.01 0.70 11.07
C LEU A 71 0.04 -0.39 11.57
N MET A 72 0.08 -1.57 10.97
CA MET A 72 -0.80 -2.68 11.36
C MET A 72 -0.38 -3.32 12.68
N GLU A 73 0.93 -3.43 12.92
CA GLU A 73 1.48 -3.91 14.20
C GLU A 73 0.99 -3.02 15.37
N HIS A 74 1.01 -1.70 15.21
CA HIS A 74 0.50 -0.77 16.23
C HIS A 74 -1.03 -0.81 16.45
N ILE A 75 -1.81 -1.34 15.51
CA ILE A 75 -3.27 -1.50 15.69
C ILE A 75 -3.58 -2.83 16.41
N ALA A 76 -2.77 -3.86 16.21
CA ALA A 76 -2.94 -5.17 16.85
C ALA A 76 -2.66 -5.14 18.37
N ASP A 77 -1.73 -4.29 18.83
CA ASP A 77 -1.44 -4.09 20.26
C ASP A 77 -2.47 -3.21 21.00
N ALA A 78 -3.46 -2.67 20.29
CA ALA A 78 -4.48 -1.77 20.84
C ALA A 78 -5.86 -2.43 21.05
N ALA A 79 -5.95 -3.76 20.97
CA ALA A 79 -7.16 -4.56 21.17
C ALA A 79 -7.05 -5.44 22.43
#